data_AF-A0A3N2CTQ2-F1
#
_entry.id   AF-A0A3N2CTQ2-F1
#
_cell.length_a   1.000
_cell.length_b   1.000
_cell.length_c   1.000
_cell.angle_alpha   90.00
_cell.angle_beta   90.00
_cell.angle_gamma   90.00
#
_symmetry.space_group_name_H-M   'P 1'
#
loop_
_entity.id
_entity.type
_entity.pdbx_description
1 polymer ?
#
loop_
_entity_poly.entity_id
_entity_poly.type
_entity_poly.pdbx_seq_one_letter_code
_entity_poly.pdbx_strand_id
1 'polypeptide(L)'
;MADVVLGRAGSPVLVDLNVCAKTGRRTSDRVERRGSTMPAWVTLLLLFTVVGFLLAGAMTSRSYRVTLPLEHAVHDRWRRNRRLAWAVSLVGAGAFVWAESGGTAADGLWGGVGLALFLAGLVGGTVNSTMNNVGFRMTRQDDLVLTRAHDNFARAVAAATVEAMPPADRMDQRRPG
;
A
#
# COMPACT_ATOMS: atom_id res chain seq x y z
N MET A 1 -4.04 -1.03 16.04
CA MET A 1 -3.42 -0.35 14.88
C MET A 1 -4.20 0.91 14.63
N ALA A 2 -3.50 2.03 14.69
CA ALA A 2 -4.09 3.35 14.53
C ALA A 2 -4.02 3.83 13.08
N ASP A 3 -4.93 4.73 12.74
CA ASP A 3 -4.90 5.52 11.52
C ASP A 3 -4.29 6.89 11.84
N VAL A 4 -3.40 7.37 10.98
CA VAL A 4 -2.67 8.63 11.19
C VAL A 4 -2.81 9.51 9.96
N VAL A 5 -3.30 10.73 10.14
CA VAL A 5 -3.37 11.73 9.07
C VAL A 5 -1.97 12.30 8.85
N LEU A 6 -1.46 12.20 7.62
CA LEU A 6 -0.11 12.64 7.26
C LEU A 6 -0.07 14.02 6.59
N GLY A 7 -1.20 14.50 6.07
CA GLY A 7 -1.31 15.75 5.31
C GLY A 7 -2.17 15.58 4.06
N ARG A 8 -2.20 16.60 3.18
CA ARG A 8 -2.98 16.55 1.94
C ARG A 8 -2.32 15.65 0.88
N ALA A 9 -3.12 14.89 0.15
CA ALA A 9 -2.65 14.09 -0.98
C ALA A 9 -2.08 14.98 -2.10
N GLY A 10 -1.03 14.52 -2.77
CA GLY A 10 -0.35 15.27 -3.84
C GLY A 10 0.80 16.17 -3.37
N SER A 11 0.95 16.42 -2.07
CA SER A 11 2.17 17.05 -1.53
C SER A 11 3.20 15.99 -1.10
N PRO A 12 4.51 16.30 -1.21
CA PRO A 12 5.53 15.46 -0.60
C PRO A 12 5.43 15.56 0.93
N VAL A 13 5.24 14.43 1.60
CA VAL A 13 5.19 14.37 3.07
C VAL A 13 6.43 13.68 3.60
N LEU A 14 7.20 14.40 4.42
CA LEU A 14 8.34 13.88 5.17
C LEU A 14 7.94 13.76 6.64
N VAL A 15 7.88 12.53 7.16
CA VAL A 15 7.65 12.30 8.59
C VAL A 15 8.99 12.11 9.26
N ASP A 16 9.52 13.15 9.89
CA ASP A 16 10.81 13.09 10.58
C ASP A 16 10.67 12.56 12.02
N LEU A 17 10.37 11.27 12.13
CA LEU A 17 10.30 10.56 13.41
C LEU A 17 11.21 9.34 13.45
N ASN A 18 11.94 9.13 14.55
CA ASN A 18 12.81 7.97 14.72
C ASN A 18 12.07 6.71 15.22
N VAL A 19 10.77 6.58 14.93
CA VAL A 19 9.94 5.44 15.35
C VAL A 19 9.42 4.75 14.11
N CYS A 20 9.68 3.45 13.95
CA CYS A 20 9.24 2.66 12.80
C CYS A 20 7.71 2.61 12.73
N ALA A 21 7.14 2.94 11.57
CA ALA A 21 5.70 3.01 11.36
C ALA A 21 4.99 1.67 11.59
N LYS A 22 5.68 0.54 11.37
CA LYS A 22 5.09 -0.80 11.45
C LYS A 22 5.37 -1.52 12.76
N THR A 23 6.60 -1.42 13.28
CA THR A 23 7.03 -2.15 14.48
C THR A 23 6.98 -1.28 15.74
N GLY A 24 6.89 0.04 15.61
CA GLY A 24 6.92 0.97 16.75
C GLY A 24 8.25 1.04 17.49
N ARG A 25 9.30 0.37 16.98
CA ARG A 25 10.66 0.40 17.53
C ARG A 25 11.43 1.59 16.98
N ARG A 26 12.49 2.02 17.67
CA ARG A 26 13.36 3.07 17.15
C ARG A 26 14.03 2.63 15.85
N THR A 27 14.06 3.50 14.84
CA THR A 27 14.74 3.24 13.57
C THR A 27 15.23 4.55 12.95
N SER A 28 16.43 4.51 12.35
CA SER A 28 16.98 5.58 11.51
C SER A 28 16.63 5.40 10.03
N ASP A 29 16.12 4.22 9.66
CA ASP A 29 15.87 3.86 8.27
C ASP A 29 14.65 4.60 7.75
N ARG A 30 14.79 5.16 6.55
CA ARG A 30 13.72 5.85 5.83
C ARG A 30 13.48 5.13 4.51
N VAL A 31 12.22 4.79 4.26
CA VAL A 31 11.81 4.19 2.99
C VAL A 31 10.85 5.14 2.29
N GLU A 32 11.23 5.55 1.09
CA GLU A 32 10.35 6.33 0.22
C GLU A 32 9.26 5.42 -0.37
N ARG A 33 8.00 5.80 -0.17
CA ARG A 33 6.85 5.14 -0.76
C ARG A 33 6.20 6.07 -1.77
N ARG A 34 6.16 5.59 -3.01
CA ARG A 34 5.42 6.17 -4.11
C ARG A 34 4.21 5.31 -4.41
N GLY A 35 3.08 5.93 -4.64
CA GLY A 35 1.87 5.22 -5.02
C GLY A 35 0.84 6.17 -5.62
N SER A 36 -0.26 5.59 -6.05
CA SER A 36 -1.48 6.31 -6.37
C SER A 36 -2.61 5.79 -5.49
N THR A 37 -3.51 6.69 -5.13
CA THR A 37 -4.75 6.35 -4.45
C THR A 37 -5.91 6.79 -5.32
N MET A 38 -7.00 6.01 -5.28
CA MET A 38 -8.26 6.32 -5.93
C MET A 38 -9.34 6.42 -4.87
N PRO A 39 -10.37 7.26 -5.06
CA PRO A 39 -11.54 7.26 -4.19
C PRO A 39 -12.22 5.89 -4.16
N ALA A 40 -12.69 5.45 -2.99
CA ALA A 40 -13.30 4.12 -2.83
C ALA A 40 -14.55 3.91 -3.73
N TRP A 41 -15.27 4.99 -4.06
CA TRP A 41 -16.44 4.90 -4.95
C TRP A 41 -16.05 4.49 -6.38
N VAL A 42 -14.82 4.80 -6.82
CA VAL A 42 -14.33 4.40 -8.15
C VAL A 42 -14.26 2.87 -8.22
N THR A 43 -13.88 2.20 -7.13
CA THR A 43 -13.87 0.73 -7.07
C THR A 43 -15.25 0.12 -7.28
N LEU A 44 -16.34 0.82 -6.93
CA LEU A 44 -17.71 0.34 -7.21
C LEU A 44 -18.00 0.28 -8.71
N LEU A 45 -17.38 1.13 -9.53
CA LEU A 45 -17.54 1.09 -10.99
C LEU A 45 -17.06 -0.24 -11.59
N LEU A 46 -16.10 -0.92 -10.94
CA LEU A 46 -15.60 -2.21 -11.40
C LEU A 46 -16.71 -3.28 -11.45
N LEU A 47 -17.74 -3.15 -10.60
CA LEU A 47 -18.89 -4.06 -10.59
C LEU A 47 -19.82 -3.84 -11.80
N PHE A 48 -19.83 -2.65 -12.39
CA PHE A 48 -20.68 -2.30 -13.52
C PHE A 48 -19.96 -2.38 -14.85
N THR A 49 -18.72 -1.89 -14.92
CA THR A 49 -17.93 -1.83 -16.15
C THR A 49 -16.44 -1.69 -15.87
N VAL A 50 -15.65 -2.57 -16.47
CA VAL A 50 -14.17 -2.51 -16.40
C VAL A 50 -13.65 -1.25 -17.09
N VAL A 51 -14.22 -0.87 -18.24
CA VAL A 51 -13.80 0.32 -19.00
C VAL A 51 -14.08 1.60 -18.21
N GLY A 52 -15.27 1.71 -17.60
CA GLY A 52 -15.63 2.86 -16.76
C GLY A 52 -14.73 2.98 -15.54
N PHE A 53 -14.41 1.87 -14.89
CA PHE A 53 -13.45 1.81 -13.78
C PHE A 53 -12.06 2.33 -14.20
N LEU A 54 -11.53 1.87 -15.34
CA LEU A 54 -10.21 2.28 -15.81
C LEU A 54 -10.17 3.77 -16.16
N LEU A 55 -11.18 4.29 -16.86
CA LEU A 55 -11.27 5.70 -17.24
C LEU A 55 -11.39 6.61 -16.01
N ALA A 56 -12.33 6.29 -15.10
CA ALA A 56 -12.51 7.04 -13.87
C ALA A 56 -11.27 6.96 -12.97
N GLY A 57 -10.63 5.80 -12.89
CA GLY A 57 -9.38 5.60 -12.18
C GLY A 57 -8.27 6.49 -12.73
N ALA A 58 -8.08 6.53 -14.05
CA ALA A 58 -7.07 7.38 -14.67
C ALA A 58 -7.30 8.88 -14.38
N MET A 59 -8.56 9.35 -14.42
CA MET A 59 -8.91 10.76 -14.18
C MET A 59 -8.83 11.18 -12.71
N THR A 60 -9.10 10.26 -11.79
CA THR A 60 -9.19 10.56 -10.34
C THR A 60 -7.97 10.10 -9.54
N SER A 61 -7.01 9.42 -10.20
CA SER A 61 -5.77 8.96 -9.59
C SER A 61 -4.96 10.14 -9.06
N ARG A 62 -4.69 10.14 -7.76
CA ARG A 62 -3.76 11.08 -7.14
C ARG A 62 -2.48 10.36 -6.78
N SER A 63 -1.36 10.84 -7.31
CA SER A 63 -0.04 10.35 -6.93
C SER A 63 0.37 10.92 -5.57
N TYR A 64 1.07 10.11 -4.77
CA TYR A 64 1.65 10.54 -3.51
C TYR A 64 3.09 10.05 -3.39
N ARG A 65 3.89 10.83 -2.67
CA ARG A 65 5.27 10.51 -2.30
C ARG A 65 5.43 10.78 -0.82
N VAL A 66 5.62 9.71 -0.04
CA VAL A 66 5.77 9.79 1.41
C VAL A 66 7.04 9.07 1.81
N THR A 67 7.88 9.74 2.58
CA THR A 67 9.06 9.12 3.20
C THR A 67 8.71 8.78 4.65
N LEU A 68 8.69 7.49 4.97
CA LEU A 68 8.32 6.99 6.29
C LEU A 68 9.49 6.27 6.96
N PRO A 69 9.60 6.35 8.30
CA PRO A 69 10.51 5.49 9.05
C PRO A 69 10.02 4.04 8.97
N LEU A 70 10.74 3.20 8.24
CA LEU A 70 10.42 1.78 8.08
C LEU A 70 11.73 1.01 7.98
N GLU A 71 11.86 -0.02 8.81
CA GLU A 71 13.02 -0.91 8.80
C GLU A 71 13.11 -1.65 7.44
N HIS A 72 14.28 -1.59 6.79
CA HIS A 72 14.49 -2.22 5.48
C HIS A 72 14.22 -3.71 5.49
N ALA A 73 14.60 -4.41 6.57
CA ALA A 73 14.38 -5.85 6.70
C ALA A 73 12.89 -6.24 6.61
N VAL A 74 11.99 -5.42 7.18
CA VAL A 74 10.53 -5.65 7.10
C VAL A 74 10.03 -5.38 5.68
N HIS A 75 10.53 -4.31 5.06
CA HIS A 75 10.18 -3.95 3.70
C HIS A 75 10.59 -5.03 2.68
N ASP A 76 11.82 -5.52 2.77
CA ASP A 76 12.36 -6.54 1.89
C ASP A 76 11.67 -7.88 2.04
N ARG A 77 11.33 -8.26 3.29
CA ARG A 77 10.54 -9.46 3.57
C ARG A 77 9.16 -9.37 2.92
N TRP A 78 8.47 -8.23 3.05
CA TRP A 78 7.19 -8.01 2.39
C TRP A 78 7.32 -8.11 0.86
N ARG A 79 8.34 -7.47 0.28
CA ARG A 79 8.58 -7.47 -1.18
C ARG A 79 8.85 -8.88 -1.71
N ARG A 80 9.65 -9.67 -0.99
CA ARG A 80 9.95 -11.07 -1.33
C ARG A 80 8.70 -11.93 -1.28
N ASN A 81 7.96 -11.89 -0.18
CA ASN A 81 6.73 -12.66 -0.01
C ASN A 81 5.68 -12.28 -1.05
N ARG A 82 5.58 -10.99 -1.40
CA ARG A 82 4.67 -10.53 -2.46
C ARG A 82 5.06 -11.10 -3.83
N ARG A 83 6.35 -11.15 -4.16
CA ARG A 83 6.83 -11.75 -5.42
C ARG A 83 6.54 -13.25 -5.47
N LEU A 84 6.78 -13.96 -4.38
CA LEU A 84 6.48 -15.39 -4.28
C LEU A 84 4.98 -15.66 -4.42
N ALA A 85 4.14 -14.88 -3.74
CA ALA A 85 2.68 -14.98 -3.86
C ALA A 85 2.20 -14.77 -5.31
N TRP A 86 2.75 -13.76 -6.00
CA TRP A 86 2.45 -13.53 -7.42
C TRP A 86 2.94 -14.65 -8.32
N ALA A 87 4.14 -15.17 -8.10
CA ALA A 87 4.66 -16.30 -8.86
C ALA A 87 3.76 -17.55 -8.70
N VAL A 88 3.37 -17.88 -7.47
CA VAL A 88 2.46 -18.99 -7.18
C VAL A 88 1.11 -18.77 -7.86
N SER A 89 0.54 -17.55 -7.79
CA SER A 89 -0.71 -17.25 -8.49
C SER A 89 -0.58 -17.42 -9.99
N LEU A 90 0.47 -16.90 -10.63
CA LEU A 90 0.66 -17.02 -12.08
C LEU A 90 0.86 -18.47 -12.52
N VAL A 91 1.61 -19.26 -11.75
CA VAL A 91 1.78 -20.70 -12.01
C VAL A 91 0.45 -21.43 -11.90
N GLY A 92 -0.34 -21.15 -10.85
CA GLY A 92 -1.67 -21.73 -10.69
C GLY A 92 -2.62 -21.37 -11.83
N ALA A 93 -2.65 -20.10 -12.23
CA ALA A 93 -3.46 -19.64 -13.36
C ALA A 93 -3.03 -20.31 -14.69
N GLY A 94 -1.72 -20.42 -14.94
CA GLY A 94 -1.20 -21.10 -16.12
C GLY A 94 -1.56 -22.59 -16.15
N ALA A 95 -1.42 -23.28 -15.01
CA ALA A 95 -1.81 -24.69 -14.89
C ALA A 95 -3.31 -24.90 -15.10
N PHE A 96 -4.14 -23.99 -14.58
CA PHE A 96 -5.59 -24.01 -14.79
C PHE A 96 -5.95 -23.86 -16.28
N VAL A 97 -5.41 -22.84 -16.95
CA VAL A 97 -5.67 -22.60 -18.39
C VAL A 97 -5.18 -23.77 -19.25
N TRP A 98 -4.01 -24.34 -18.92
CA TRP A 98 -3.46 -25.47 -19.64
C TRP A 98 -4.35 -26.71 -19.50
N ALA A 99 -4.84 -27.02 -18.30
CA ALA A 99 -5.74 -28.15 -18.06
C ALA A 99 -7.04 -28.01 -18.87
N GLU A 100 -7.66 -26.83 -18.88
CA GLU A 100 -8.89 -26.58 -19.64
C GLU A 100 -8.70 -26.72 -21.18
N SER A 101 -7.46 -26.63 -21.66
CA SER A 101 -7.14 -26.81 -23.08
C SER A 101 -6.87 -28.26 -23.50
N GLY A 102 -6.64 -29.19 -22.56
CA GLY A 102 -6.17 -30.56 -22.83
C GLY A 102 -7.24 -31.57 -23.23
N GLY A 103 -8.49 -31.39 -22.79
CA GLY A 103 -9.65 -32.21 -23.18
C GLY A 103 -9.67 -33.66 -22.66
N THR A 104 -8.75 -34.06 -21.78
CA THR A 104 -8.66 -35.39 -21.18
C THR A 104 -9.29 -35.47 -19.78
N ALA A 105 -9.69 -36.67 -19.35
CA ALA A 105 -10.30 -36.87 -18.02
C ALA A 105 -9.34 -36.56 -16.85
N ALA A 106 -8.02 -36.63 -17.06
CA ALA A 106 -7.02 -36.26 -16.06
C ALA A 106 -6.93 -34.74 -15.83
N ASP A 107 -7.48 -33.94 -16.76
CA ASP A 107 -7.37 -32.48 -16.73
C ASP A 107 -8.23 -31.85 -15.64
N GLY A 108 -9.32 -32.51 -15.21
CA GLY A 108 -10.13 -32.03 -14.09
C GLY A 108 -9.35 -31.94 -12.77
N LEU A 109 -8.44 -32.89 -12.52
CA LEU A 109 -7.59 -32.87 -11.33
C LEU A 109 -6.56 -31.73 -11.42
N TRP A 110 -5.89 -31.58 -12.56
CA TRP A 110 -4.90 -30.53 -12.78
C TRP A 110 -5.53 -29.13 -12.77
N GLY A 111 -6.74 -28.98 -13.31
CA GLY A 111 -7.53 -27.76 -13.22
C GLY A 111 -7.82 -27.40 -11.75
N GLY A 112 -8.28 -28.38 -10.95
CA GLY A 112 -8.49 -28.20 -9.52
C GLY A 112 -7.24 -27.75 -8.76
N VAL A 113 -6.10 -28.40 -9.01
CA VAL A 113 -4.80 -28.04 -8.40
C VAL A 113 -4.35 -26.64 -8.85
N GLY A 114 -4.47 -26.32 -10.14
CA GLY A 114 -4.12 -25.00 -10.68
C GLY A 114 -4.94 -23.88 -10.05
N LEU A 115 -6.26 -24.06 -9.96
CA LEU A 115 -7.16 -23.12 -9.29
C LEU A 115 -6.82 -22.96 -7.80
N ALA A 116 -6.55 -24.05 -7.09
CA ALA A 116 -6.16 -24.01 -5.69
C ALA A 116 -4.86 -23.22 -5.48
N LEU A 117 -3.84 -23.44 -6.32
CA LEU A 117 -2.59 -22.68 -6.28
C LEU A 117 -2.81 -21.20 -6.59
N PHE A 118 -3.64 -20.89 -7.58
CA PHE A 118 -3.99 -19.52 -7.95
C PHE A 118 -4.56 -18.75 -6.75
N LEU A 119 -5.59 -19.34 -6.10
CA LEU A 119 -6.26 -18.78 -4.94
C LEU A 119 -5.32 -18.70 -3.72
N ALA A 120 -4.52 -19.73 -3.47
CA ALA A 120 -3.55 -19.74 -2.37
C ALA A 120 -2.53 -18.60 -2.50
N GLY A 121 -2.02 -18.34 -3.71
CA GLY A 121 -1.13 -17.20 -3.98
C GLY A 121 -1.83 -15.86 -3.73
N LEU A 122 -3.08 -15.69 -4.17
CA LEU A 122 -3.84 -14.45 -4.00
C LEU A 122 -4.13 -14.16 -2.53
N VAL A 123 -4.66 -15.15 -1.81
CA VAL A 123 -4.98 -15.04 -0.38
C VAL A 123 -3.70 -14.82 0.42
N GLY A 124 -2.65 -15.62 0.17
CA GLY A 124 -1.35 -15.47 0.83
C GLY A 124 -0.73 -14.09 0.59
N GLY A 125 -0.82 -13.57 -0.64
CA GLY A 125 -0.40 -12.21 -0.98
C GLY A 125 -1.18 -11.12 -0.22
N THR A 126 -2.49 -11.30 -0.09
CA THR A 126 -3.38 -10.37 0.63
C THR A 126 -3.11 -10.38 2.13
N VAL A 127 -2.98 -11.55 2.73
CA VAL A 127 -2.64 -11.72 4.16
C VAL A 127 -1.27 -11.13 4.44
N ASN A 128 -0.26 -11.43 3.61
CA ASN A 128 1.08 -10.85 3.74
C ASN A 128 1.06 -9.31 3.60
N SER A 129 0.27 -8.77 2.68
CA SER A 129 0.09 -7.33 2.54
C SER A 129 -0.56 -6.72 3.78
N THR A 130 -1.56 -7.37 4.36
CA THR A 130 -2.26 -6.89 5.55
C THR A 130 -1.36 -6.91 6.79
N MET A 131 -0.59 -7.98 6.96
CA MET A 131 0.29 -8.15 8.12
C MET A 131 1.56 -7.30 8.04
N ASN A 132 2.22 -7.23 6.88
CA ASN A 132 3.57 -6.67 6.77
C ASN A 132 3.64 -5.31 6.07
N ASN A 133 2.58 -4.86 5.40
CA ASN A 133 2.58 -3.56 4.74
C ASN A 133 1.94 -2.48 5.63
N VAL A 134 2.25 -1.23 5.31
CA VAL A 134 1.47 -0.06 5.72
C VAL A 134 0.53 0.29 4.57
N GLY A 135 -0.71 0.65 4.87
CA GLY A 135 -1.67 1.06 3.85
C GLY A 135 -1.77 2.58 3.78
N PHE A 136 -2.20 3.10 2.64
CA PHE A 136 -2.55 4.51 2.48
C PHE A 136 -3.99 4.57 1.98
N ARG A 137 -4.78 5.48 2.54
CA ARG A 137 -6.12 5.80 2.04
C ARG A 137 -6.27 7.31 1.95
N MET A 138 -7.11 7.76 1.03
CA MET A 138 -7.48 9.17 0.94
C MET A 138 -8.83 9.39 1.63
N THR A 139 -8.97 10.45 2.42
CA THR A 139 -10.26 10.90 2.94
C THR A 139 -11.06 11.62 1.85
N ARG A 140 -12.31 11.96 2.14
CA ARG A 140 -13.12 12.83 1.26
C ARG A 140 -12.59 14.26 1.18
N GLN A 141 -11.73 14.67 2.11
CA GLN A 141 -11.13 16.01 2.20
C GLN A 141 -9.75 16.06 1.53
N ASP A 142 -9.39 15.04 0.75
CA ASP A 142 -8.08 14.83 0.14
C ASP A 142 -6.94 14.65 1.16
N ASP A 143 -7.22 14.21 2.38
CA ASP A 143 -6.16 13.89 3.35
C ASP A 143 -5.61 12.49 3.09
N LEU A 144 -4.29 12.38 3.10
CA LEU A 144 -3.57 11.13 3.07
C LEU A 144 -3.48 10.55 4.48
N VAL A 145 -4.14 9.41 4.67
CA VAL A 145 -4.18 8.69 5.94
C VAL A 145 -3.32 7.43 5.81
N LEU A 146 -2.32 7.34 6.67
CA LEU A 146 -1.58 6.11 6.91
C LEU A 146 -2.46 5.17 7.72
N THR A 147 -2.77 4.02 7.15
CA THR A 147 -3.54 2.97 7.82
C THR A 147 -2.62 1.88 8.33
N ARG A 148 -3.07 1.18 9.36
CA ARG A 148 -2.34 0.04 9.94
C ARG A 148 -0.98 0.44 10.53
N ALA A 149 -0.90 1.66 11.06
CA ALA A 149 0.28 2.12 11.76
C ALA A 149 0.34 1.50 13.17
N HIS A 150 1.56 1.32 13.67
CA HIS A 150 1.79 0.91 15.04
C HIS A 150 1.39 2.02 16.02
N ASP A 151 0.82 1.67 17.17
CA ASP A 151 0.25 2.65 18.10
C ASP A 151 1.34 3.59 18.68
N ASN A 152 2.56 3.09 18.92
CA ASN A 152 3.72 3.93 19.26
C ASN A 152 4.06 4.99 18.19
N PHE A 153 3.96 4.63 16.91
CA PHE A 153 4.19 5.59 15.83
C PHE A 153 3.08 6.64 15.80
N ALA A 154 1.83 6.21 15.93
CA ALA A 154 0.69 7.13 15.98
C ALA A 154 0.79 8.11 17.16
N ARG A 155 1.22 7.64 18.34
CA ARG A 155 1.51 8.51 19.50
C ARG A 155 2.65 9.49 19.22
N ALA A 156 3.72 9.05 18.57
CA ALA A 156 4.84 9.91 18.21
C ALA A 156 4.43 10.98 17.18
N VAL A 157 3.62 10.62 16.18
CA VAL A 157 3.06 11.58 15.21
C VAL A 157 2.16 12.56 15.93
N ALA A 158 1.23 12.09 16.77
CA ALA A 158 0.33 12.95 17.52
C ALA A 158 1.10 13.95 18.39
N ALA A 159 2.17 13.52 19.07
CA ALA A 159 3.03 14.40 19.86
C ALA A 159 3.78 15.42 19.00
N ALA A 160 4.25 15.03 17.81
CA ALA A 160 4.96 15.93 16.90
C ALA A 160 4.03 16.94 16.18
N THR A 161 2.80 16.54 15.84
CA THR A 161 1.81 17.44 15.21
C THR A 161 1.34 18.57 16.11
N VAL A 162 1.59 18.49 17.43
CA VAL A 162 1.31 19.58 18.37
C VAL A 162 2.27 20.76 18.17
N GLU A 163 3.41 20.55 17.52
CA GLU A 163 4.32 21.63 17.14
C GLU A 163 3.94 22.15 15.74
N ALA A 164 2.94 23.04 15.69
CA ALA A 164 2.49 23.65 14.45
C ALA A 164 3.68 24.33 13.75
N MET A 165 4.04 23.82 12.57
CA MET A 165 5.07 24.40 11.72
C MET A 165 4.66 25.86 11.43
N PRO A 166 5.46 26.87 11.81
CA PRO A 166 5.11 28.25 11.54
C PRO A 166 4.88 28.44 10.04
N PRO A 167 3.92 29.30 9.64
CA PRO A 167 3.54 29.48 8.24
C PRO A 167 4.78 29.73 7.37
N ALA A 168 4.79 29.13 6.17
CA ALA A 168 5.93 29.11 5.25
C ALA A 168 6.50 30.51 4.95
N ASP A 169 5.67 31.55 5.05
CA ASP A 169 6.04 32.96 4.91
C ASP A 169 7.11 33.43 5.92
N ARG A 170 7.35 32.68 7.01
CA ARG A 170 8.44 32.97 7.97
C ARG A 170 9.75 32.25 7.68
N MET A 171 9.80 31.29 6.75
CA MET A 171 11.05 30.57 6.46
C MET A 171 12.00 31.34 5.54
N ASP A 172 11.48 32.24 4.70
CA ASP A 172 12.33 33.07 3.82
C ASP A 172 13.06 34.20 4.56
N GLN A 173 12.59 34.59 5.75
CA GLN A 173 13.22 35.65 6.55
C GLN A 173 14.49 35.21 7.31
N ARG A 174 14.87 33.92 7.25
CA ARG A 174 16.06 33.38 7.95
C ARG A 174 17.23 33.06 7.05
N ARG A 175 17.28 33.58 5.81
CA ARG A 175 18.53 33.59 5.05
C ARG A 175 19.34 34.83 5.46
N PRO A 176 20.45 34.69 6.20
CA PRO A 176 21.38 35.80 6.37
C PRO A 176 21.95 36.16 4.99
N GLY A 177 21.83 37.44 4.64
CA GLY A 177 22.55 38.03 3.51
C GLY A 177 24.03 38.19 3.78
#